data_AF-A0A060ZE41-F1
#
_entry.id   AF-A0A060ZE41-F1
#
_cell.length_a   1.000
_cell.length_b   1.000
_cell.length_c   1.000
_cell.angle_alpha   90.00
_cell.angle_beta   90.00
_cell.angle_gamma   90.00
#
_symmetry.space_group_name_H-M   'P 1'
#
loop_
_entity.id
_entity.type
_entity.pdbx_description
1 polymer ?
#
loop_
_entity_poly.entity_id
_entity_poly.type
_entity_poly.pdbx_seq_one_letter_code
_entity_poly.pdbx_strand_id
1 'polypeptide(L)'
;MVSPLKRKMNIYQLGGGNVTTILSLLSDQKNERCGKKLEEIIAMYPENPQRNDLDQTELINFIFSQIALACVLPGSSKLVALTKLQDLSMRFYREGSRSASAFFLLSILFWPEDPNDNRWKEASSAKYEKVLISAIDDLQRLCMLKTKPRKGRIVTHFFFGKARGLYKIVHRSAIEKHIKGTLTERRLKWRGGEVWTTPEVVRMLKRVEGWTENGQLFVRGTTKGSKIRVIPLYSPSLPNANENVTFYLGFSFDGVVAFDIQVLEE
;
A
#
# COMPACT_ATOMS: atom_id res chain seq x y z
N MET A 1 -28.18 -17.14 12.03
CA MET A 1 -27.27 -16.58 11.00
C MET A 1 -27.84 -15.24 10.52
N VAL A 2 -27.02 -14.19 10.45
CA VAL A 2 -27.44 -12.89 9.88
C VAL A 2 -27.53 -13.02 8.36
N SER A 3 -28.58 -12.51 7.72
CA SER A 3 -28.70 -12.57 6.25
C SER A 3 -27.55 -11.80 5.56
N PRO A 4 -27.11 -12.18 4.34
CA PRO A 4 -26.04 -11.48 3.64
C PRO A 4 -26.28 -9.97 3.48
N LEU A 5 -27.54 -9.57 3.26
CA LEU A 5 -27.92 -8.16 3.18
C LEU A 5 -27.77 -7.44 4.52
N LYS A 6 -28.23 -8.05 5.62
CA LYS A 6 -28.12 -7.47 6.96
C LYS A 6 -26.64 -7.38 7.40
N ARG A 7 -25.81 -8.36 7.02
CA ARG A 7 -24.35 -8.29 7.19
C ARG A 7 -23.77 -7.08 6.46
N LYS A 8 -24.06 -6.92 5.17
CA LYS A 8 -23.60 -5.78 4.38
C LYS A 8 -24.01 -4.47 5.04
N MET A 9 -25.28 -4.30 5.39
CA MET A 9 -25.78 -3.07 6.03
C MET A 9 -25.02 -2.73 7.33
N ASN A 10 -24.77 -3.71 8.20
CA ASN A 10 -24.01 -3.49 9.43
C ASN A 10 -22.56 -3.06 9.14
N ILE A 11 -21.90 -3.69 8.16
CA ILE A 11 -20.56 -3.30 7.71
C ILE A 11 -20.55 -1.85 7.20
N TYR A 12 -21.55 -1.46 6.41
CA TYR A 12 -21.71 -0.07 5.93
C TYR A 12 -21.85 0.92 7.09
N GLN A 13 -22.67 0.61 8.10
CA GLN A 13 -22.88 1.48 9.27
C GLN A 13 -21.60 1.71 10.08
N LEU A 14 -20.70 0.72 10.13
CA LEU A 14 -19.40 0.84 10.81
C LEU A 14 -18.32 1.53 9.97
N GLY A 15 -18.60 1.86 8.70
CA GLY A 15 -17.63 2.46 7.77
C GLY A 15 -16.81 1.46 6.97
N GLY A 16 -17.14 0.17 7.01
CA GLY A 16 -16.49 -0.90 6.23
C GLY A 16 -17.05 -1.10 4.82
N GLY A 17 -18.03 -0.30 4.41
CA GLY A 17 -18.78 -0.51 3.17
C GLY A 17 -18.03 -0.17 1.88
N ASN A 18 -16.97 0.63 1.94
CA ASN A 18 -16.10 0.92 0.81
C ASN A 18 -14.70 1.35 1.28
N VAL A 19 -13.75 1.35 0.34
CA VAL A 19 -12.35 1.65 0.63
C VAL A 19 -12.15 3.06 1.21
N THR A 20 -12.86 4.07 0.70
CA THR A 20 -12.73 5.46 1.19
C THR A 20 -13.13 5.57 2.66
N THR A 21 -14.24 4.93 3.06
CA THR A 21 -14.69 4.95 4.46
C THR A 21 -13.82 4.09 5.36
N ILE A 22 -13.25 2.98 4.87
CA ILE A 22 -12.28 2.20 5.63
C ILE A 22 -11.02 3.03 5.91
N LEU A 23 -10.48 3.70 4.89
CA LEU A 23 -9.28 4.52 5.03
C LEU A 23 -9.54 5.77 5.89
N SER A 24 -10.76 6.30 5.92
CA SER A 24 -11.08 7.43 6.80
C SER A 24 -11.03 7.06 8.29
N LEU A 25 -11.27 5.78 8.65
CA LEU A 25 -11.08 5.29 10.02
C LEU A 25 -9.61 5.42 10.49
N LEU A 26 -8.64 5.38 9.56
CA LEU A 26 -7.22 5.55 9.87
C LEU A 26 -6.81 7.01 10.11
N SER A 27 -7.66 7.96 9.75
CA SER A 27 -7.41 9.39 9.93
C SER A 27 -7.83 9.89 11.33
N ASP A 28 -8.62 9.11 12.07
CA ASP A 28 -8.98 9.43 13.45
C ASP A 28 -7.75 9.26 14.37
N GLN A 29 -7.56 10.19 15.30
CA GLN A 29 -6.45 10.14 16.25
C GLN A 29 -6.64 9.06 17.34
N LYS A 30 -7.86 8.50 17.48
CA LYS A 30 -8.21 7.50 18.49
C LYS A 30 -8.03 6.06 17.98
N ASN A 31 -6.78 5.61 17.91
CA ASN A 31 -6.41 4.27 17.41
C ASN A 31 -7.21 3.13 18.06
N GLU A 32 -7.44 3.16 19.38
CA GLU A 32 -8.16 2.09 20.09
C GLU A 32 -9.63 1.97 19.62
N ARG A 33 -10.32 3.11 19.47
CA ARG A 33 -11.71 3.13 19.00
C ARG A 33 -11.81 2.62 17.57
N CYS A 34 -10.87 3.03 16.72
CA CYS A 34 -10.82 2.56 15.33
C CYS A 34 -10.49 1.07 15.24
N GLY A 35 -9.57 0.59 16.08
CA GLY A 35 -9.24 -0.83 16.21
C GLY A 35 -10.49 -1.66 16.54
N LYS A 36 -11.24 -1.30 17.59
CA LYS A 36 -12.48 -2.00 17.96
C LYS A 36 -13.51 -2.03 16.83
N LYS A 37 -13.72 -0.91 16.14
CA LYS A 37 -14.62 -0.85 14.98
C LYS A 37 -14.16 -1.76 13.83
N LEU A 38 -12.86 -1.79 13.55
CA LEU A 38 -12.30 -2.64 12.49
C LEU A 38 -12.40 -4.13 12.87
N GLU A 39 -12.19 -4.47 14.14
CA GLU A 39 -12.43 -5.83 14.65
C GLU A 39 -13.89 -6.25 14.50
N GLU A 40 -14.85 -5.36 14.82
CA GLU A 40 -16.29 -5.59 14.61
C GLU A 40 -16.62 -5.81 13.12
N ILE A 41 -16.08 -4.97 12.23
CA ILE A 41 -16.25 -5.12 10.77
C ILE A 41 -15.71 -6.48 10.33
N ILE A 42 -14.47 -6.83 10.72
CA ILE A 42 -13.81 -8.08 10.34
C ILE A 42 -14.57 -9.29 10.86
N ALA A 43 -15.09 -9.24 12.09
CA ALA A 43 -15.87 -10.32 12.69
C ALA A 43 -17.19 -10.62 11.97
N MET A 44 -17.68 -9.70 11.12
CA MET A 44 -18.87 -9.94 10.29
C MET A 44 -18.56 -10.75 9.03
N TYR A 45 -17.29 -10.83 8.61
CA TYR A 45 -16.88 -11.68 7.50
C TYR A 45 -16.69 -13.13 7.96
N PRO A 46 -16.76 -14.12 7.06
CA PRO A 46 -16.42 -15.51 7.39
C PRO A 46 -14.98 -15.60 7.94
N GLU A 47 -14.74 -16.42 8.96
CA GLU A 47 -13.42 -16.55 9.61
C GLU A 47 -12.33 -17.06 8.64
N ASN A 48 -12.74 -17.92 7.70
CA ASN A 48 -11.91 -18.47 6.64
C ASN A 48 -12.62 -18.29 5.30
N PRO A 49 -12.66 -17.05 4.76
CA PRO A 49 -13.38 -16.79 3.53
C PRO A 49 -12.75 -17.62 2.42
N GLN A 50 -13.51 -18.56 1.88
CA GLN A 50 -13.15 -19.34 0.71
C GLN A 50 -13.42 -18.54 -0.56
N ARG A 51 -12.96 -19.10 -1.69
CA ARG A 51 -12.98 -18.44 -2.99
C ARG A 51 -14.35 -17.85 -3.38
N ASN A 52 -15.46 -18.49 -2.98
CA ASN A 52 -16.82 -18.11 -3.38
C ASN A 52 -17.63 -17.40 -2.28
N ASP A 53 -17.05 -17.18 -1.11
CA ASP A 53 -17.81 -16.69 0.06
C ASP A 53 -18.09 -15.19 0.00
N LEU A 54 -17.27 -14.46 -0.76
CA LEU A 54 -17.31 -13.00 -0.89
C LEU A 54 -17.34 -12.61 -2.36
N ASP A 55 -18.17 -11.62 -2.69
CA ASP A 55 -18.03 -10.93 -3.96
C ASP A 55 -16.71 -10.12 -4.01
N GLN A 56 -16.33 -9.65 -5.20
CA GLN A 56 -15.05 -8.96 -5.39
C GLN A 56 -14.93 -7.70 -4.52
N THR A 57 -16.04 -6.97 -4.33
CA THR A 57 -16.08 -5.73 -3.54
C THR A 57 -15.97 -6.04 -2.06
N GLU A 58 -16.70 -7.05 -1.58
CA GLU A 58 -16.60 -7.54 -0.22
C GLU A 58 -15.18 -8.00 0.12
N LEU A 59 -14.51 -8.71 -0.80
CA LEU A 59 -13.14 -9.15 -0.62
C LEU A 59 -12.16 -7.98 -0.57
N ILE A 60 -12.31 -6.99 -1.46
CA ILE A 60 -11.51 -5.75 -1.43
C ILE A 60 -11.67 -5.07 -0.06
N ASN A 61 -12.90 -4.85 0.39
CA ASN A 61 -13.20 -4.19 1.66
C ASN A 61 -12.66 -4.97 2.87
N PHE A 62 -12.76 -6.30 2.83
CA PHE A 62 -12.19 -7.17 3.86
C PHE A 62 -10.67 -6.98 3.97
N ILE A 63 -9.95 -7.07 2.84
CA ILE A 63 -8.49 -6.94 2.81
C ILE A 63 -8.06 -5.52 3.25
N PHE A 64 -8.75 -4.47 2.78
CA PHE A 64 -8.47 -3.11 3.27
C PHE A 64 -8.71 -2.96 4.76
N SER A 65 -9.75 -3.60 5.31
CA SER A 65 -10.01 -3.59 6.76
C SER A 65 -8.91 -4.30 7.53
N GLN A 66 -8.36 -5.40 7.00
CA GLN A 66 -7.21 -6.11 7.58
C GLN A 66 -5.95 -5.23 7.59
N ILE A 67 -5.63 -4.57 6.48
CA ILE A 67 -4.51 -3.62 6.40
C ILE A 67 -4.72 -2.46 7.39
N ALA A 68 -5.93 -1.88 7.40
CA ALA A 68 -6.27 -0.79 8.30
C ALA A 68 -6.12 -1.21 9.77
N LEU A 69 -6.62 -2.40 10.14
CA LEU A 69 -6.49 -2.92 11.50
C LEU A 69 -5.02 -3.11 11.88
N ALA A 70 -4.19 -3.63 10.97
CA ALA A 70 -2.76 -3.81 11.23
C ALA A 70 -2.04 -2.47 11.49
N CYS A 71 -2.46 -1.39 10.85
CA CYS A 71 -1.90 -0.06 11.07
C CYS A 71 -2.29 0.57 12.42
N VAL A 72 -3.45 0.25 12.99
CA VAL A 72 -3.94 0.87 14.23
C VAL A 72 -3.81 -0.02 15.47
N LEU A 73 -3.89 -1.34 15.29
CA LEU A 73 -3.90 -2.35 16.34
C LEU A 73 -3.15 -3.62 15.87
N PRO A 74 -1.80 -3.57 15.73
CA PRO A 74 -1.00 -4.67 15.18
C PRO A 74 -0.99 -5.96 16.02
N GLY A 75 -1.56 -5.96 17.22
CA GLY A 75 -1.66 -7.14 18.10
C GLY A 75 -3.04 -7.81 18.09
N SER A 76 -3.98 -7.37 17.25
CA SER A 76 -5.33 -7.91 17.25
C SER A 76 -5.35 -9.39 16.84
N SER A 77 -6.09 -10.21 17.58
CA SER A 77 -6.37 -11.62 17.25
C SER A 77 -7.24 -11.80 16.01
N LYS A 78 -7.84 -10.72 15.48
CA LYS A 78 -8.63 -10.72 14.24
C LYS A 78 -7.78 -10.54 12.98
N LEU A 79 -6.49 -10.27 13.13
CA LEU A 79 -5.56 -10.15 12.01
C LEU A 79 -5.27 -11.50 11.36
N VAL A 80 -5.28 -11.49 10.04
CA VAL A 80 -4.91 -12.63 9.21
C VAL A 80 -3.49 -12.47 8.70
N ALA A 81 -2.75 -13.58 8.57
CA ALA A 81 -1.39 -13.57 8.03
C ALA A 81 -1.33 -13.00 6.60
N LEU A 82 -0.22 -12.32 6.27
CA LEU A 82 0.02 -11.74 4.94
C LEU A 82 -0.17 -12.77 3.82
N THR A 83 0.35 -13.99 4.00
CA THR A 83 0.26 -15.07 3.01
C THR A 83 -1.19 -15.44 2.68
N LYS A 84 -2.07 -15.51 3.68
CA LYS A 84 -3.50 -15.78 3.45
C LYS A 84 -4.17 -14.61 2.73
N LEU A 85 -3.82 -13.37 3.01
CA LEU A 85 -4.34 -12.21 2.25
C LEU A 85 -3.83 -12.18 0.81
N GLN A 86 -2.56 -12.54 0.59
CA GLN A 86 -1.98 -12.73 -0.75
C GLN A 86 -2.76 -13.81 -1.52
N ASP A 87 -2.98 -14.98 -0.93
CA ASP A 87 -3.72 -16.08 -1.55
C ASP A 87 -5.15 -15.70 -1.92
N LEU A 88 -5.85 -14.96 -1.06
CA LEU A 88 -7.18 -14.43 -1.36
C LEU A 88 -7.14 -13.42 -2.51
N SER A 89 -6.20 -12.47 -2.46
CA SER A 89 -6.07 -11.40 -3.45
C SER A 89 -5.66 -11.90 -4.84
N MET A 90 -5.01 -13.08 -4.94
CA MET A 90 -4.72 -13.73 -6.24
C MET A 90 -5.95 -13.91 -7.11
N ARG A 91 -7.16 -13.95 -6.52
CA ARG A 91 -8.42 -13.97 -7.25
C ARG A 91 -8.57 -12.78 -8.20
N PHE A 92 -8.14 -11.59 -7.77
CA PHE A 92 -8.19 -10.38 -8.60
C PHE A 92 -7.38 -10.53 -9.88
N TYR A 93 -6.21 -11.16 -9.79
CA TYR A 93 -5.36 -11.41 -10.94
C TYR A 93 -5.92 -12.51 -11.84
N ARG A 94 -6.33 -13.66 -11.27
CA ARG A 94 -6.81 -14.82 -12.03
C ARG A 94 -8.13 -14.58 -12.75
N GLU A 95 -9.02 -13.79 -12.15
CA GLU A 95 -10.35 -13.51 -12.69
C GLU A 95 -10.39 -12.22 -13.51
N GLY A 96 -9.25 -11.53 -13.68
CA GLY A 96 -9.15 -10.32 -14.51
C GLY A 96 -9.94 -9.15 -13.94
N SER A 97 -9.71 -8.80 -12.68
CA SER A 97 -10.29 -7.60 -12.07
C SER A 97 -9.99 -6.35 -12.92
N ARG A 98 -10.92 -5.40 -12.93
CA ARG A 98 -10.72 -4.07 -13.53
C ARG A 98 -10.75 -2.95 -12.47
N SER A 99 -10.66 -3.33 -11.19
CA SER A 99 -10.79 -2.41 -10.07
C SER A 99 -9.43 -1.83 -9.71
N ALA A 100 -9.32 -0.50 -9.70
CA ALA A 100 -8.14 0.19 -9.18
C ALA A 100 -7.83 -0.22 -7.73
N SER A 101 -8.85 -0.52 -6.93
CA SER A 101 -8.68 -1.01 -5.55
C SER A 101 -8.08 -2.40 -5.49
N ALA A 102 -8.45 -3.27 -6.43
CA ALA A 102 -7.86 -4.61 -6.51
C ALA A 102 -6.38 -4.52 -6.90
N PHE A 103 -6.04 -3.75 -7.95
CA PHE A 103 -4.66 -3.56 -8.36
C PHE A 103 -3.81 -2.86 -7.30
N PHE A 104 -4.40 -1.91 -6.56
CA PHE A 104 -3.75 -1.30 -5.39
C PHE A 104 -3.41 -2.34 -4.32
N LEU A 105 -4.34 -3.23 -3.98
CA LEU A 105 -4.09 -4.28 -3.00
C LEU A 105 -3.01 -5.25 -3.48
N LEU A 106 -3.00 -5.60 -4.76
CA LEU A 106 -1.95 -6.44 -5.33
C LEU A 106 -0.58 -5.75 -5.24
N SER A 107 -0.49 -4.45 -5.54
CA SER A 107 0.79 -3.73 -5.52
C SER A 107 1.41 -3.65 -4.12
N ILE A 108 0.58 -3.52 -3.07
CA ILE A 108 1.07 -3.44 -1.69
C ILE A 108 1.32 -4.80 -1.04
N LEU A 109 0.44 -5.79 -1.27
CA LEU A 109 0.56 -7.12 -0.64
C LEU A 109 1.73 -7.92 -1.22
N PHE A 110 2.01 -7.75 -2.52
CA PHE A 110 3.06 -8.48 -3.23
C PHE A 110 4.38 -7.73 -3.32
N TRP A 111 4.49 -6.52 -2.75
CA TRP A 111 5.77 -5.82 -2.70
C TRP A 111 6.80 -6.63 -1.89
N PRO A 112 8.01 -6.87 -2.43
CA PRO A 112 9.03 -7.69 -1.76
C PRO A 112 9.55 -7.00 -0.49
N GLU A 113 9.76 -7.77 0.58
CA GLU A 113 10.33 -7.25 1.83
C GLU A 113 11.82 -6.95 1.68
N ASP A 114 12.53 -7.83 0.98
CA ASP A 114 13.93 -7.69 0.63
C ASP A 114 14.19 -8.49 -0.66
N PRO A 115 14.74 -7.85 -1.72
CA PRO A 115 15.10 -8.54 -2.96
C PRO A 115 16.09 -9.68 -2.78
N ASN A 116 16.86 -9.69 -1.68
CA ASN A 116 17.86 -10.69 -1.35
C ASN A 116 17.34 -11.76 -0.37
N ASP A 117 16.06 -11.71 0.05
CA ASP A 117 15.50 -12.72 0.95
C ASP A 117 15.28 -14.05 0.22
N ASN A 118 16.12 -15.02 0.56
CA ASN A 118 16.12 -16.40 0.07
C ASN A 118 14.89 -17.21 0.51
N ARG A 119 14.02 -16.70 1.39
CA ARG A 119 12.75 -17.35 1.77
C ARG A 119 11.72 -17.32 0.63
N TRP A 120 12.00 -16.56 -0.41
CA TRP A 120 11.18 -16.43 -1.60
C TRP A 120 11.58 -17.51 -2.63
N LYS A 121 11.12 -18.75 -2.41
CA LYS A 121 11.40 -19.89 -3.31
C LYS A 121 11.12 -19.50 -4.77
N GLU A 122 12.11 -19.70 -5.65
CA GLU A 122 12.20 -19.14 -7.01
C GLU A 122 10.92 -19.25 -7.86
N ALA A 123 10.17 -20.35 -7.77
CA ALA A 123 8.94 -20.54 -8.55
C ALA A 123 7.72 -19.75 -8.02
N SER A 124 7.58 -19.63 -6.68
CA SER A 124 6.58 -18.72 -6.10
C SER A 124 6.98 -17.27 -6.35
N SER A 125 8.30 -17.04 -6.47
CA SER A 125 8.91 -15.76 -6.73
C SER A 125 8.49 -15.08 -8.00
N ALA A 126 8.76 -15.74 -9.12
CA ALA A 126 8.39 -15.23 -10.43
C ALA A 126 6.88 -14.97 -10.54
N LYS A 127 6.05 -15.80 -9.88
CA LYS A 127 4.59 -15.65 -9.92
C LYS A 127 4.13 -14.38 -9.21
N TYR A 128 4.53 -14.12 -7.97
CA TYR A 128 4.03 -12.91 -7.29
C TYR A 128 4.63 -11.65 -7.89
N GLU A 129 5.87 -11.71 -8.37
CA GLU A 129 6.45 -10.58 -9.06
C GLU A 129 5.69 -10.24 -10.34
N LYS A 130 5.30 -11.25 -11.13
CA LYS A 130 4.44 -11.04 -12.31
C LYS A 130 3.11 -10.40 -11.95
N VAL A 131 2.51 -10.81 -10.83
CA VAL A 131 1.25 -10.23 -10.32
C VAL A 131 1.47 -8.77 -9.90
N LEU A 132 2.57 -8.49 -9.20
CA LEU A 132 2.96 -7.15 -8.77
C LEU A 132 3.16 -6.22 -9.97
N ILE A 133 3.99 -6.62 -10.94
CA ILE A 133 4.28 -5.83 -12.15
C ILE A 133 2.99 -5.57 -12.92
N SER A 134 2.18 -6.61 -13.17
CA SER A 134 0.89 -6.46 -13.85
C SER A 134 -0.04 -5.47 -13.13
N ALA A 135 -0.12 -5.55 -11.80
CA ALA A 135 -0.96 -4.64 -11.03
C ALA A 135 -0.47 -3.18 -11.09
N ILE A 136 0.85 -2.96 -11.08
CA ILE A 136 1.43 -1.63 -11.24
C ILE A 136 1.13 -1.07 -12.63
N ASP A 137 1.30 -1.87 -13.67
CA ASP A 137 1.02 -1.49 -15.06
C ASP A 137 -0.47 -1.17 -15.26
N ASP A 138 -1.36 -1.99 -14.70
CA ASP A 138 -2.81 -1.75 -14.76
C ASP A 138 -3.23 -0.49 -14.00
N LEU A 139 -2.64 -0.19 -12.84
CA LEU A 139 -2.85 1.08 -12.13
C LEU A 139 -2.42 2.28 -12.98
N GLN A 140 -1.25 2.21 -13.60
CA GLN A 140 -0.75 3.27 -14.47
C GLN A 140 -1.65 3.47 -15.68
N ARG A 141 -2.10 2.39 -16.32
CA ARG A 141 -3.04 2.44 -17.43
C ARG A 141 -4.36 3.07 -17.02
N LEU A 142 -4.94 2.65 -15.89
CA LEU A 142 -6.16 3.26 -15.37
C LEU A 142 -5.98 4.73 -15.04
N CYS A 143 -4.80 5.14 -14.57
CA CYS A 143 -4.48 6.55 -14.33
C CYS A 143 -4.46 7.35 -15.64
N MET A 144 -3.82 6.83 -16.69
CA MET A 144 -3.74 7.48 -18.00
C MET A 144 -5.11 7.63 -18.69
N LEU A 145 -6.01 6.66 -18.49
CA LEU A 145 -7.37 6.70 -19.06
C LEU A 145 -8.29 7.75 -18.41
N LYS A 146 -7.90 8.32 -17.26
CA LYS A 146 -8.67 9.41 -16.64
C LYS A 146 -8.55 10.65 -17.54
N THR A 147 -9.60 10.93 -18.31
CA THR A 147 -9.74 11.99 -19.35
C THR A 147 -9.48 13.43 -18.88
N LYS A 148 -9.33 13.65 -17.57
CA LYS A 148 -8.82 14.90 -17.01
C LYS A 148 -7.60 14.56 -16.17
N PRO A 149 -6.40 15.11 -16.46
CA PRO A 149 -5.35 15.13 -15.46
C PRO A 149 -5.97 15.86 -14.27
N ARG A 150 -6.29 15.13 -13.19
CA ARG A 150 -6.61 15.81 -11.95
C ARG A 150 -5.38 16.68 -11.71
N LYS A 151 -5.54 18.00 -11.65
CA LYS A 151 -4.58 18.90 -11.00
C LYS A 151 -4.37 18.55 -9.51
N GLY A 152 -4.87 17.38 -9.07
CA GLY A 152 -4.77 16.83 -7.75
C GLY A 152 -3.49 16.02 -7.64
N ARG A 153 -2.85 16.16 -6.49
CA ARG A 153 -1.64 15.43 -6.12
C ARG A 153 -1.95 13.95 -6.04
N ILE A 154 -0.98 13.12 -6.44
CA ILE A 154 -1.00 11.70 -6.14
C ILE A 154 -1.21 11.55 -4.62
N VAL A 155 -2.33 10.95 -4.23
CA VAL A 155 -2.64 10.72 -2.80
C VAL A 155 -2.04 9.38 -2.42
N THR A 156 -0.88 9.43 -1.80
CA THR A 156 -0.22 8.25 -1.23
C THR A 156 -0.85 7.93 0.12
N HIS A 157 -1.44 6.73 0.23
CA HIS A 157 -2.14 6.29 1.44
C HIS A 157 -1.23 5.52 2.38
N PHE A 158 -0.34 4.69 1.83
CA PHE A 158 0.56 3.85 2.60
C PHE A 158 2.00 4.02 2.16
N PHE A 159 2.93 3.70 3.06
CA PHE A 159 4.37 3.75 2.88
C PHE A 159 4.99 2.42 3.29
N PHE A 160 6.17 2.13 2.73
CA PHE A 160 6.92 0.93 3.03
C PHE A 160 7.75 1.10 4.31
N GLY A 161 7.44 0.29 5.31
CA GLY A 161 8.05 0.26 6.63
C GLY A 161 9.17 -0.77 6.76
N LYS A 162 9.95 -0.66 7.84
CA LYS A 162 11.04 -1.60 8.16
C LYS A 162 10.58 -2.94 8.75
N ALA A 163 9.34 -3.00 9.25
CA ALA A 163 8.78 -4.23 9.81
C ALA A 163 8.47 -5.26 8.71
N ARG A 164 8.08 -6.47 9.11
CA ARG A 164 7.77 -7.60 8.22
C ARG A 164 6.27 -7.89 8.18
N GLY A 165 5.84 -8.68 7.19
CA GLY A 165 4.45 -9.07 7.01
C GLY A 165 3.55 -7.86 6.73
N LEU A 166 2.36 -7.82 7.32
CA LEU A 166 1.46 -6.68 7.17
C LEU A 166 1.97 -5.41 7.85
N TYR A 167 2.83 -5.54 8.86
CA TYR A 167 3.35 -4.40 9.62
C TYR A 167 4.36 -3.56 8.82
N LYS A 168 4.82 -4.07 7.67
CA LYS A 168 5.58 -3.28 6.69
C LYS A 168 4.72 -2.20 6.03
N ILE A 169 3.40 -2.23 6.20
CA ILE A 169 2.47 -1.25 5.62
C ILE A 169 2.22 -0.14 6.65
N VAL A 170 2.76 1.04 6.38
CA VAL A 170 2.62 2.21 7.25
C VAL A 170 1.62 3.17 6.65
N HIS A 171 0.51 3.44 7.33
CA HIS A 171 -0.45 4.44 6.86
C HIS A 171 0.12 5.87 7.00
N ARG A 172 -0.21 6.74 6.03
CA ARG A 172 0.22 8.16 6.00
C ARG A 172 -0.03 8.89 7.33
N SER A 173 -1.16 8.65 7.99
CA SER A 173 -1.48 9.31 9.26
C SER A 173 -0.49 8.99 10.39
N ALA A 174 0.17 7.82 10.35
CA ALA A 174 1.21 7.49 11.31
C ALA A 174 2.44 8.40 11.17
N ILE A 175 2.80 8.76 9.93
CA ILE A 175 3.88 9.72 9.64
C ILE A 175 3.46 11.13 10.06
N GLU A 176 2.25 11.54 9.71
CA GLU A 176 1.73 12.90 10.00
C GLU A 176 1.63 13.21 11.50
N LYS A 177 1.50 12.18 12.36
CA LYS A 177 1.52 12.33 13.83
C LYS A 177 2.87 12.83 14.37
N HIS A 178 3.97 12.55 13.67
CA HIS A 178 5.31 12.96 14.09
C HIS A 178 5.67 14.37 13.60
N ILE A 179 4.86 14.97 12.73
CA ILE A 179 5.09 16.32 12.20
C ILE A 179 4.35 17.32 13.08
N LYS A 180 5.10 18.11 13.84
CA LYS A 180 4.56 19.16 14.72
C LYS A 180 4.18 20.41 13.93
N GLY A 181 3.22 21.17 14.48
CA GLY A 181 2.76 22.46 13.94
C GLY A 181 1.27 22.49 13.59
N THR A 182 0.82 23.63 13.09
CA THR A 182 -0.50 23.87 12.49
C THR A 182 -0.67 23.05 11.20
N LEU A 183 -1.91 22.94 10.71
CA LEU A 183 -2.18 22.25 9.43
C LEU A 183 -1.36 22.83 8.26
N THR A 184 -1.18 24.14 8.23
CA THR A 184 -0.41 24.83 7.19
C THR A 184 1.07 24.50 7.30
N GLU A 185 1.64 24.56 8.51
CA GLU A 185 3.04 24.22 8.76
C GLU A 185 3.31 22.76 8.38
N ARG A 186 2.50 21.81 8.86
CA ARG A 186 2.68 20.38 8.51
C ARG A 186 2.65 20.14 7.01
N ARG A 187 1.76 20.83 6.28
CA ARG A 187 1.71 20.76 4.82
C ARG A 187 2.98 21.31 4.17
N LEU A 188 3.55 22.38 4.71
CA LEU A 188 4.81 22.94 4.22
C LEU A 188 5.97 21.98 4.49
N LYS A 189 6.08 21.44 5.71
CA LYS A 189 7.06 20.43 6.09
C LYS A 189 7.02 19.18 5.23
N TRP A 190 5.81 18.72 4.88
CA TRP A 190 5.63 17.60 3.96
C TRP A 190 6.13 17.93 2.55
N ARG A 191 5.84 19.12 2.04
CA ARG A 191 6.26 19.55 0.69
C ARG A 191 7.76 19.84 0.61
N GLY A 192 8.34 20.41 1.66
CA GLY A 192 9.74 20.78 1.75
C GLY A 192 10.66 19.61 2.07
N GLY A 193 10.11 18.42 2.36
CA GLY A 193 10.90 17.22 2.64
C GLY A 193 11.38 17.05 4.08
N GLU A 194 11.09 17.98 4.99
CA GLU A 194 11.45 17.88 6.42
C GLU A 194 10.87 16.62 7.09
N VAL A 195 9.75 16.10 6.56
CA VAL A 195 9.19 14.83 7.02
C VAL A 195 10.19 13.67 6.89
N TRP A 196 11.07 13.69 5.88
CA TRP A 196 12.03 12.62 5.59
C TRP A 196 13.27 12.66 6.48
N THR A 197 13.52 13.77 7.15
CA THR A 197 14.61 13.94 8.13
C THR A 197 14.15 13.77 9.58
N THR A 198 12.85 13.64 9.81
CA THR A 198 12.27 13.43 11.15
C THR A 198 12.68 12.06 11.71
N PRO A 199 13.36 11.95 12.86
CA PRO A 199 13.92 10.70 13.37
C PRO A 199 12.91 9.55 13.52
N GLU A 200 11.69 9.84 13.98
CA GLU A 200 10.63 8.85 14.13
C GLU A 200 10.17 8.29 12.77
N VAL A 201 10.15 9.13 11.74
CA VAL A 201 9.80 8.73 10.37
C VAL A 201 10.91 7.87 9.77
N VAL A 202 12.17 8.27 9.92
CA VAL A 202 13.34 7.49 9.48
C VAL A 202 13.40 6.12 10.17
N ARG A 203 13.03 6.04 11.45
CA ARG A 203 12.97 4.77 12.20
C ARG A 203 11.85 3.86 11.69
N MET A 204 10.74 4.42 11.22
CA MET A 204 9.56 3.69 10.78
C MET A 204 9.67 3.19 9.34
N LEU A 205 10.16 4.01 8.42
CA LEU A 205 10.16 3.74 6.98
C LEU A 205 11.44 3.08 6.49
N LYS A 206 11.31 2.16 5.54
CA LYS A 206 12.45 1.52 4.87
C LYS A 206 12.79 2.30 3.61
N ARG A 207 14.04 2.73 3.48
CA ARG A 207 14.58 3.19 2.20
C ARG A 207 14.80 1.99 1.29
N VAL A 208 14.53 2.18 0.01
CA VAL A 208 14.71 1.20 -1.05
C VAL A 208 15.81 1.70 -1.97
N GLU A 209 16.70 0.80 -2.36
CA GLU A 209 17.70 1.04 -3.38
C GLU A 209 17.11 0.80 -4.77
N GLY A 210 17.48 1.66 -5.71
CA GLY A 210 17.07 1.58 -7.10
C GLY A 210 18.06 2.32 -7.98
N TRP A 211 17.71 2.46 -9.24
CA TRP A 211 18.53 3.22 -10.19
C TRP A 211 17.66 3.99 -11.16
N THR A 212 18.22 5.08 -11.68
CA THR A 212 17.65 5.76 -12.84
C THR A 212 18.19 5.17 -14.13
N GLU A 213 17.30 5.01 -15.10
CA GLU A 213 17.63 4.58 -16.45
C GLU A 213 16.69 5.28 -17.42
N ASN A 214 17.24 6.06 -18.36
CA ASN A 214 16.48 6.78 -19.39
C ASN A 214 15.34 7.67 -18.82
N GLY A 215 15.61 8.39 -17.73
CA GLY A 215 14.62 9.26 -17.07
C GLY A 215 13.49 8.51 -16.35
N GLN A 216 13.63 7.21 -16.15
CA GLN A 216 12.72 6.37 -15.38
C GLN A 216 13.43 5.82 -14.15
N LEU A 217 12.65 5.54 -13.10
CA LEU A 217 13.15 4.99 -11.84
C LEU A 217 12.74 3.53 -11.69
N PHE A 218 13.72 2.70 -11.34
CA PHE A 218 13.54 1.26 -11.21
C PHE A 218 14.04 0.74 -9.87
N VAL A 219 13.41 -0.33 -9.40
CA VAL A 219 13.87 -1.17 -8.30
C VAL A 219 14.12 -2.56 -8.85
N ARG A 220 15.11 -3.26 -8.29
CA ARG A 220 15.38 -4.66 -8.63
C ARG A 220 14.19 -5.52 -8.23
N GLY A 221 13.66 -6.31 -9.15
CA GLY A 221 12.69 -7.34 -8.79
C GLY A 221 13.36 -8.56 -8.14
N THR A 222 12.54 -9.55 -7.79
CA THR A 222 12.98 -10.78 -7.11
C THR A 222 13.49 -11.85 -8.07
N THR A 223 13.21 -11.70 -9.37
CA THR A 223 13.62 -12.61 -10.44
C THR A 223 14.84 -12.04 -11.15
N LYS A 224 15.76 -12.91 -11.59
CA LYS A 224 16.99 -12.47 -12.27
C LYS A 224 16.67 -11.59 -13.49
N GLY A 225 17.24 -10.38 -13.51
CA GLY A 225 17.07 -9.41 -14.60
C GLY A 225 15.74 -8.65 -14.59
N SER A 226 14.86 -8.91 -13.63
CA SER A 226 13.60 -8.17 -13.49
C SER A 226 13.80 -6.79 -12.88
N LYS A 227 12.97 -5.84 -13.33
CA LYS A 227 12.92 -4.48 -12.79
C LYS A 227 11.47 -4.05 -12.61
N ILE A 228 11.21 -3.38 -11.49
CA ILE A 228 9.90 -2.85 -11.14
C ILE A 228 9.96 -1.33 -11.28
N ARG A 229 9.06 -0.77 -12.09
CA ARG A 229 9.00 0.68 -12.32
C ARG A 229 8.37 1.39 -11.13
N VAL A 230 8.97 2.49 -10.70
CA VAL A 230 8.46 3.37 -9.64
C VAL A 230 8.28 4.80 -10.19
N ILE A 231 7.21 5.48 -9.78
CA ILE A 231 6.89 6.84 -10.22
C ILE A 231 7.60 7.82 -9.29
N PRO A 232 8.52 8.68 -9.76
CA PRO A 232 9.03 9.77 -8.93
C PRO A 232 7.89 10.74 -8.60
N LEU A 233 7.67 11.07 -7.32
CA LEU A 233 6.64 12.06 -6.98
C LEU A 233 6.96 13.43 -7.59
N TYR A 234 8.26 13.78 -7.60
CA TYR A 234 8.79 14.99 -8.17
C TYR A 234 9.72 14.61 -9.31
N SER A 235 9.25 14.53 -10.55
CA SER A 235 10.10 14.18 -11.70
C SER A 235 11.40 15.01 -11.80
N PRO A 236 11.42 16.32 -11.46
CA PRO A 236 12.66 17.09 -11.44
C PRO A 236 13.69 16.66 -10.38
N SER A 237 13.32 15.82 -9.42
CA SER A 237 14.25 15.25 -8.43
C SER A 237 14.95 13.98 -8.94
N LEU A 238 14.69 13.55 -10.18
CA LEU A 238 15.47 12.48 -10.78
C LEU A 238 16.84 13.00 -11.23
N PRO A 239 17.93 12.27 -10.93
CA PRO A 239 19.22 12.53 -11.56
C PRO A 239 19.12 12.50 -13.09
N ASN A 240 19.91 13.36 -13.75
CA ASN A 240 19.99 13.40 -15.22
C ASN A 240 20.76 12.22 -15.80
N ALA A 241 21.64 11.62 -15.00
CA ALA A 241 22.45 10.45 -15.37
C ALA A 241 21.79 9.15 -14.89
N ASN A 242 22.36 8.02 -15.32
CA ASN A 242 22.01 6.70 -14.80
C ASN A 242 22.75 6.51 -13.47
N GLU A 243 22.05 6.80 -12.38
CA GLU A 243 22.61 6.83 -11.03
C GLU A 243 21.95 5.79 -10.14
N ASN A 244 22.73 5.24 -9.21
CA ASN A 244 22.17 4.48 -8.10
C ASN A 244 21.56 5.47 -7.10
N VAL A 245 20.35 5.18 -6.63
CA VAL A 245 19.60 6.06 -5.73
C VAL A 245 18.95 5.29 -4.60
N THR A 246 18.69 5.99 -3.49
CA THR A 246 17.77 5.53 -2.46
C THR A 246 16.57 6.45 -2.36
N PHE A 247 15.44 5.91 -1.91
CA PHE A 247 14.22 6.68 -1.69
C PHE A 247 13.27 5.96 -0.74
N TYR A 248 12.27 6.68 -0.22
CA TYR A 248 11.13 6.08 0.48
C TYR A 248 10.05 5.70 -0.52
N LEU A 249 9.46 4.52 -0.33
CA LEU A 249 8.41 4.00 -1.20
C LEU A 249 7.01 4.28 -0.63
N GLY A 250 6.12 4.75 -1.49
CA GLY A 250 4.70 4.97 -1.19
C GLY A 250 3.77 4.25 -2.17
N PHE A 251 2.58 3.91 -1.70
CA PHE A 251 1.52 3.24 -2.47
C PHE A 251 0.32 4.17 -2.64
N SER A 252 -0.07 4.39 -3.89
CA SER A 252 -1.19 5.25 -4.30
C SER A 252 -2.09 4.54 -5.32
N PHE A 253 -3.32 5.03 -5.47
CA PHE A 253 -4.23 4.56 -6.53
C PHE A 253 -3.78 4.95 -7.95
N ASP A 254 -2.71 5.73 -8.07
CA ASP A 254 -2.10 6.11 -9.34
C ASP A 254 -0.79 5.32 -9.59
N GLY A 255 -0.37 4.46 -8.64
CA GLY A 255 0.80 3.61 -8.75
C GLY A 255 1.71 3.65 -7.51
N VAL A 256 2.87 3.00 -7.63
CA VAL A 256 3.93 3.01 -6.62
C VAL A 256 4.83 4.22 -6.84
N VAL A 257 5.13 4.94 -5.77
CA VAL A 257 5.70 6.29 -5.81
C VAL A 257 6.98 6.35 -5.00
N ALA A 258 7.99 7.05 -5.51
CA ALA A 258 9.25 7.36 -4.82
C ALA A 258 9.22 8.76 -4.22
N PHE A 259 9.70 8.85 -2.98
CA PHE A 259 9.83 10.07 -2.20
C PHE A 259 11.28 10.25 -1.76
N ASP A 260 11.74 11.50 -1.66
CA ASP A 260 13.06 11.81 -1.12
C ASP A 260 14.19 11.04 -1.83
N ILE A 261 14.23 11.17 -3.16
CA ILE A 261 15.24 10.49 -3.99
C ILE A 261 16.60 11.13 -3.71
N GLN A 262 17.57 10.30 -3.32
CA GLN A 262 18.93 10.69 -3.01
C GLN A 262 19.90 9.79 -3.78
N VAL A 263 20.93 10.37 -4.39
CA VAL A 263 22.00 9.61 -5.05
C VAL A 263 22.81 8.85 -3.99
N LEU A 264 23.15 7.61 -4.27
CA LEU A 264 24.10 6.84 -3.47
C LEU A 264 25.50 7.36 -3.81
N GLU A 265 26.10 8.12 -2.90
CA GLU A 265 27.53 8.44 -2.97
C GLU A 265 28.32 7.16 -2.63
N GLU A 266 29.25 6.79 -3.51
CA GLU A 266 30.15 5.63 -3.34
C GLU A 266 31.17 5.82 -2.20
#